data_AF-A0A7W6D8L6-F1
#
_entry.id   AF-A0A7W6D8L6-F1
#
_cell.length_a   1.000
_cell.length_b   1.000
_cell.length_c   1.000
_cell.angle_alpha   90.00
_cell.angle_beta   90.00
_cell.angle_gamma   90.00
#
_symmetry.space_group_name_H-M   'P 1'
#
loop_
_entity.id
_entity.type
_entity.pdbx_description
1 polymer ?
#
loop_
_entity_poly.entity_id
_entity_poly.type
_entity_poly.pdbx_seq_one_letter_code
_entity_poly.pdbx_strand_id
1 'polypeptide(L)'
;MATREELYAKFGITAEAAQLFETELGTLILCSQALEHGWHVAPDGEKARAALYKIDRSTLGRLLTTLKGLVHLEGGLVDRFDLALKARNRLNHGFYERHNFKIQTDEGRDVMIADLEALHEELFQAWRIAGAMTSLVSEFMREDAARTPLHRRVDRDGPDGATQALGASVDNSLSSSGS
;
A
#
# COMPACT_ATOMS: atom_id res chain seq x y z
N MET A 1 33.46 -13.51 7.15
CA MET A 1 33.59 -13.64 5.69
C MET A 1 32.40 -14.41 5.21
N ALA A 2 31.56 -13.78 4.38
CA ALA A 2 30.28 -14.32 4.00
C ALA A 2 30.41 -15.61 3.18
N THR A 3 29.64 -16.61 3.56
CA THR A 3 29.42 -17.84 2.78
C THR A 3 28.30 -17.63 1.76
N ARG A 4 28.16 -18.57 0.82
CA ARG A 4 27.01 -18.56 -0.10
C ARG A 4 25.69 -18.84 0.61
N GLU A 5 25.73 -19.67 1.64
CA GLU A 5 24.55 -20.00 2.43
C GLU A 5 24.04 -18.77 3.18
N GLU A 6 24.92 -18.00 3.82
CA GLU A 6 24.58 -16.73 4.46
C GLU A 6 24.03 -15.71 3.46
N LEU A 7 24.62 -15.63 2.27
CA LEU A 7 24.12 -14.76 1.20
C LEU A 7 22.69 -15.16 0.76
N TYR A 8 22.44 -16.44 0.51
CA TYR A 8 21.11 -16.92 0.11
C TYR A 8 20.08 -16.76 1.25
N ALA A 9 20.49 -17.02 2.50
CA ALA A 9 19.65 -16.78 3.66
C ALA A 9 19.28 -15.30 3.77
N LYS A 10 20.26 -14.40 3.62
CA LYS A 10 19.99 -12.96 3.64
C LYS A 10 19.11 -12.50 2.47
N PHE A 11 19.26 -13.09 1.29
CA PHE A 11 18.37 -12.84 0.16
C PHE A 11 16.93 -13.23 0.51
N GLY A 12 16.73 -14.39 1.13
CA GLY A 12 15.43 -14.87 1.60
C GLY A 12 14.79 -13.93 2.62
N ILE A 13 15.54 -13.49 3.63
CA ILE A 13 15.07 -12.50 4.63
C ILE A 13 14.67 -11.18 3.94
N THR A 14 15.44 -10.76 2.95
CA THR A 14 15.15 -9.53 2.19
C THR A 14 13.88 -9.68 1.34
N ALA A 15 13.67 -10.86 0.75
CA ALA A 15 12.49 -11.19 -0.03
C ALA A 15 11.22 -11.30 0.85
N GLU A 16 11.35 -11.83 2.06
CA GLU A 16 10.27 -11.85 3.06
C GLU A 16 9.78 -10.42 3.35
N ALA A 17 10.69 -9.49 3.64
CA ALA A 17 10.32 -8.09 3.89
C ALA A 17 9.57 -7.46 2.70
N ALA A 18 9.98 -7.77 1.46
CA ALA A 18 9.27 -7.32 0.26
C ALA A 18 7.84 -7.89 0.19
N GLN A 19 7.68 -9.19 0.49
CA GLN A 19 6.38 -9.85 0.44
C GLN A 19 5.44 -9.36 1.54
N LEU A 20 5.96 -9.10 2.73
CA LEU A 20 5.20 -8.49 3.83
C LEU A 20 4.75 -7.07 3.47
N PHE A 21 5.61 -6.27 2.83
CA PHE A 21 5.22 -4.95 2.33
C PHE A 21 4.10 -5.02 1.28
N GLU A 22 4.20 -5.92 0.30
CA GLU A 22 3.15 -6.16 -0.70
C GLU A 22 1.81 -6.55 -0.05
N THR A 23 1.87 -7.42 0.96
CA THR A 23 0.70 -7.90 1.71
C THR A 23 0.03 -6.76 2.47
N GLU A 24 0.80 -5.91 3.16
CA GLU A 24 0.25 -4.75 3.89
C GLU A 24 -0.37 -3.73 2.95
N LEU A 25 0.25 -3.45 1.79
CA LEU A 25 -0.34 -2.57 0.79
C LEU A 25 -1.66 -3.12 0.26
N GLY A 26 -1.73 -4.43 -0.02
CA GLY A 26 -2.97 -5.08 -0.43
C GLY A 26 -4.06 -4.94 0.63
N THR A 27 -3.73 -5.19 1.88
CA THR A 27 -4.65 -5.02 3.02
C THR A 27 -5.13 -3.58 3.14
N LEU A 28 -4.24 -2.60 3.04
CA LEU A 28 -4.59 -1.18 3.13
C LEU A 28 -5.54 -0.75 2.01
N ILE A 29 -5.33 -1.23 0.78
CA ILE A 29 -6.25 -0.99 -0.35
C ILE A 29 -7.62 -1.61 -0.07
N LEU A 30 -7.66 -2.84 0.46
CA LEU A 30 -8.91 -3.50 0.80
C LEU A 30 -9.66 -2.75 1.91
N CYS A 31 -8.97 -2.29 2.94
CA CYS A 31 -9.54 -1.44 3.99
C CYS A 31 -10.09 -0.13 3.42
N SER A 32 -9.35 0.51 2.52
CA SER A 32 -9.78 1.77 1.88
C SER A 32 -11.06 1.58 1.07
N GLN A 33 -11.16 0.50 0.29
CA GLN A 33 -12.39 0.16 -0.45
C GLN A 33 -13.54 -0.21 0.49
N ALA A 34 -13.26 -0.93 1.57
CA ALA A 34 -14.26 -1.26 2.57
C ALA A 34 -14.81 -0.02 3.29
N LEU A 35 -13.99 1.02 3.49
CA LEU A 35 -14.43 2.32 3.98
C LEU A 35 -15.29 3.05 2.95
N GLU A 36 -14.79 3.21 1.72
CA GLU A 36 -15.46 3.90 0.62
C GLU A 36 -16.86 3.32 0.35
N HIS A 37 -16.98 1.99 0.38
CA HIS A 37 -18.22 1.29 0.07
C HIS A 37 -19.02 0.87 1.32
N GLY A 38 -18.54 1.15 2.53
CA GLY A 38 -19.25 0.81 3.77
C GLY A 38 -19.30 -0.68 4.11
N TRP A 39 -18.49 -1.53 3.48
CA TRP A 39 -18.47 -2.99 3.70
C TRP A 39 -18.10 -3.40 5.13
N HIS A 40 -17.44 -2.51 5.87
CA HIS A 40 -17.11 -2.72 7.28
C HIS A 40 -18.32 -2.58 8.22
N VAL A 41 -19.39 -1.91 7.77
CA VAL A 41 -20.66 -1.77 8.51
C VAL A 41 -21.73 -2.73 7.99
N ALA A 42 -21.86 -2.80 6.67
CA ALA A 42 -22.79 -3.69 5.96
C ALA A 42 -21.98 -4.56 4.98
N PRO A 43 -21.57 -5.78 5.40
CA PRO A 43 -20.69 -6.62 4.60
C PRO A 43 -21.28 -7.01 3.23
N ASP A 44 -20.52 -6.71 2.18
CA ASP A 44 -20.77 -7.19 0.81
C ASP A 44 -19.63 -8.16 0.42
N GLY A 45 -19.83 -9.43 0.75
CA GLY A 45 -18.81 -10.46 0.59
C GLY A 45 -18.41 -10.73 -0.87
N GLU A 46 -19.33 -10.54 -1.81
CA GLU A 46 -19.06 -10.73 -3.24
C GLU A 46 -18.11 -9.65 -3.75
N LYS A 47 -18.43 -8.37 -3.49
CA LYS A 47 -17.56 -7.27 -3.91
C LYS A 47 -16.23 -7.25 -3.17
N ALA A 48 -16.23 -7.55 -1.88
CA ALA A 48 -14.99 -7.66 -1.10
C ALA A 48 -14.07 -8.77 -1.65
N ARG A 49 -14.64 -9.92 -2.03
CA ARG A 49 -13.88 -11.02 -2.66
C ARG A 49 -13.37 -10.64 -4.05
N ALA A 50 -14.18 -9.95 -4.85
CA ALA A 50 -13.75 -9.45 -6.16
C ALA A 50 -12.62 -8.42 -6.05
N ALA A 51 -12.66 -7.55 -5.04
CA ALA A 51 -11.59 -6.62 -4.70
C ALA A 51 -10.30 -7.36 -4.33
N LEU A 52 -10.38 -8.29 -3.38
CA LEU A 52 -9.24 -9.10 -2.96
C LEU A 52 -8.60 -9.85 -4.14
N TYR A 53 -9.42 -10.46 -5.01
CA TYR A 53 -8.93 -11.15 -6.20
C TYR A 53 -8.14 -10.22 -7.16
N LYS A 54 -8.56 -8.96 -7.30
CA LYS A 54 -7.83 -7.97 -8.12
C LYS A 54 -6.51 -7.57 -7.46
N ILE A 55 -6.50 -7.45 -6.13
CA ILE A 55 -5.31 -7.13 -5.33
C ILE A 55 -4.28 -8.24 -5.47
N ASP A 56 -4.66 -9.50 -5.24
CA ASP A 56 -3.77 -10.67 -5.29
C ASP A 56 -3.08 -10.87 -6.65
N ARG A 57 -3.72 -10.42 -7.73
CA ARG A 57 -3.16 -10.51 -9.09
C ARG A 57 -2.34 -9.29 -9.52
N SER A 58 -2.29 -8.26 -8.69
CA SER A 58 -1.62 -7.00 -9.03
C SER A 58 -0.15 -7.06 -8.67
N THR A 59 0.69 -6.44 -9.50
CA THR A 59 2.09 -6.20 -9.14
C THR A 59 2.18 -5.10 -8.07
N LEU A 60 3.28 -5.07 -7.31
CA LEU A 60 3.53 -4.02 -6.31
C LEU A 60 3.36 -2.60 -6.90
N GLY A 61 3.89 -2.35 -8.11
CA GLY A 61 3.73 -1.05 -8.76
C GLY A 61 2.27 -0.69 -9.07
N ARG A 62 1.45 -1.69 -9.43
CA ARG A 62 0.01 -1.51 -9.65
C ARG A 62 -0.74 -1.29 -8.33
N LEU A 63 -0.36 -1.98 -7.26
CA LEU A 63 -0.90 -1.75 -5.91
C LEU A 63 -0.62 -0.31 -5.48
N LEU A 64 0.62 0.17 -5.61
CA LEU A 64 0.97 1.55 -5.25
C LEU A 64 0.21 2.60 -6.08
N THR A 65 0.08 2.37 -7.38
CA THR A 65 -0.72 3.26 -8.25
C THR A 65 -2.19 3.30 -7.79
N THR A 66 -2.74 2.13 -7.43
CA THR A 66 -4.11 2.02 -6.92
C THR A 66 -4.26 2.76 -5.59
N LEU A 67 -3.34 2.55 -4.64
CA LEU A 67 -3.37 3.20 -3.34
C LEU A 67 -3.31 4.73 -3.48
N LYS A 68 -2.41 5.26 -4.30
CA LYS A 68 -2.28 6.71 -4.56
C LYS A 68 -3.56 7.34 -5.13
N GLY A 69 -4.42 6.55 -5.78
CA GLY A 69 -5.73 6.98 -6.25
C GLY A 69 -6.82 6.93 -5.19
N LEU A 70 -6.65 6.14 -4.13
CA LEU A 70 -7.63 5.94 -3.05
C LEU A 70 -7.37 6.82 -1.83
N VAL A 71 -6.10 7.14 -1.54
CA VAL A 71 -5.72 7.89 -0.33
C VAL A 71 -4.80 9.06 -0.65
N HIS A 72 -4.99 10.15 0.09
CA HIS A 72 -4.04 11.25 0.08
C HIS A 72 -2.86 10.91 1.01
N LEU A 73 -1.68 10.70 0.44
CA LEU A 73 -0.46 10.41 1.18
C LEU A 73 0.32 11.72 1.40
N GLU A 74 0.35 12.20 2.64
CA GLU A 74 1.12 13.38 3.05
C GLU A 74 2.51 13.02 3.59
N GLY A 75 3.39 14.02 3.66
CA GLY A 75 4.79 13.82 4.03
C GLY A 75 5.52 12.94 3.01
N GLY A 76 6.81 12.70 3.19
CA GLY A 76 7.63 11.90 2.27
C GLY A 76 7.22 10.42 2.12
N LEU A 77 5.99 10.03 2.46
CA LEU A 77 5.44 8.67 2.35
C LEU A 77 5.36 8.18 0.91
N VAL A 78 4.95 9.05 -0.03
CA VAL A 78 4.93 8.71 -1.46
C VAL A 78 6.33 8.32 -1.93
N ASP A 79 7.32 9.17 -1.60
CA ASP A 79 8.72 8.92 -1.95
C ASP A 79 9.24 7.66 -1.27
N ARG A 80 8.87 7.40 -0.01
CA ARG A 80 9.26 6.19 0.71
C ARG A 80 8.76 4.92 0.02
N PHE A 81 7.50 4.90 -0.40
CA PHE A 81 6.94 3.76 -1.13
C PHE A 81 7.51 3.60 -2.54
N ASP A 82 7.84 4.70 -3.21
CA ASP A 82 8.51 4.65 -4.51
C ASP A 82 9.96 4.13 -4.40
N LEU A 83 10.67 4.46 -3.31
CA LEU A 83 11.97 3.87 -2.99
C LEU A 83 11.84 2.37 -2.70
N ALA A 84 10.85 1.96 -1.92
CA ALA A 84 10.59 0.54 -1.65
C ALA A 84 10.25 -0.26 -2.91
N LEU A 85 9.46 0.32 -3.84
CA LEU A 85 9.21 -0.28 -5.15
C LEU A 85 10.51 -0.48 -5.95
N LYS A 86 11.39 0.53 -5.96
CA LYS A 86 12.70 0.41 -6.62
C LYS A 86 13.56 -0.67 -5.95
N ALA A 87 13.57 -0.75 -4.62
CA ALA A 87 14.28 -1.77 -3.86
C ALA A 87 13.77 -3.17 -4.20
N ARG A 88 12.44 -3.39 -4.19
CA ARG A 88 11.82 -4.66 -4.57
C ARG A 88 12.15 -5.07 -5.99
N ASN A 89 12.05 -4.14 -6.94
CA ASN A 89 12.40 -4.41 -8.33
C ASN A 89 13.88 -4.76 -8.49
N ARG A 90 14.77 -4.07 -7.77
CA ARG A 90 16.21 -4.38 -7.76
C ARG A 90 16.46 -5.77 -7.19
N LEU A 91 15.84 -6.13 -6.07
CA LEU A 91 15.97 -7.44 -5.44
C LEU A 91 15.59 -8.57 -6.41
N ASN A 92 14.40 -8.48 -7.00
CA ASN A 92 13.83 -9.59 -7.78
C ASN A 92 14.31 -9.67 -9.23
N HIS A 93 14.68 -8.54 -9.83
CA HIS A 93 15.02 -8.51 -11.26
C HIS A 93 16.50 -8.24 -11.53
N GLY A 94 17.23 -7.61 -10.61
CA GLY A 94 18.58 -7.12 -10.92
C GLY A 94 19.67 -7.50 -9.94
N PHE A 95 19.36 -8.15 -8.82
CA PHE A 95 20.34 -8.35 -7.75
C PHE A 95 21.53 -9.20 -8.22
N TYR A 96 21.29 -10.43 -8.67
CA TYR A 96 22.36 -11.32 -9.10
C TYR A 96 23.04 -10.84 -10.39
N GLU A 97 22.29 -10.29 -11.34
CA GLU A 97 22.82 -9.73 -12.59
C GLU A 97 23.87 -8.64 -12.33
N ARG A 98 23.55 -7.68 -11.44
CA ARG A 98 24.45 -6.55 -11.12
C ARG A 98 25.69 -6.96 -10.34
N HIS A 99 25.61 -8.05 -9.58
CA HIS A 99 26.73 -8.55 -8.81
C HIS A 99 27.57 -9.59 -9.57
N ASN A 100 27.02 -10.21 -10.61
CA ASN A 100 27.73 -11.08 -11.55
C ASN A 100 28.65 -12.10 -10.82
N PHE A 101 29.96 -12.08 -11.10
CA PHE A 101 30.93 -13.01 -10.54
C PHE A 101 31.31 -12.74 -9.07
N LYS A 102 30.81 -11.67 -8.43
CA LYS A 102 31.12 -11.36 -7.02
C LYS A 102 30.78 -12.51 -6.06
N ILE A 103 29.76 -13.31 -6.39
CA ILE A 103 29.37 -14.49 -5.60
C ILE A 103 30.47 -15.56 -5.50
N GLN A 104 31.49 -15.51 -6.37
CA GLN A 104 32.60 -16.48 -6.42
C GLN A 104 33.70 -16.16 -5.40
N THR A 105 33.80 -14.90 -4.97
CA THR A 105 34.83 -14.43 -4.04
C THR A 105 34.24 -14.11 -2.69
N ASP A 106 35.07 -14.16 -1.68
CA ASP A 106 34.72 -13.89 -0.31
C ASP A 106 34.33 -12.42 -0.11
N GLU A 107 35.19 -11.51 -0.56
CA GLU A 107 34.98 -10.06 -0.52
C GLU A 107 33.77 -9.65 -1.36
N GLY A 108 33.58 -10.32 -2.50
CA GLY A 108 32.42 -10.08 -3.36
C GLY A 108 31.10 -10.47 -2.68
N ARG A 109 31.07 -11.55 -1.89
CA ARG A 109 29.89 -11.93 -1.12
C ARG A 109 29.63 -10.98 0.04
N ASP A 110 30.67 -10.46 0.70
CA ASP A 110 30.52 -9.42 1.71
C ASP A 110 29.84 -8.16 1.12
N VAL A 111 30.23 -7.75 -0.09
CA VAL A 111 29.59 -6.63 -0.82
C VAL A 111 28.12 -6.94 -1.17
N MET A 112 27.83 -8.18 -1.57
CA MET A 112 26.46 -8.60 -1.88
C MET A 112 25.57 -8.61 -0.63
N ILE A 113 26.08 -9.05 0.53
CA ILE A 113 25.36 -9.01 1.80
C ILE A 113 25.05 -7.57 2.19
N ALA A 114 26.04 -6.66 2.14
CA ALA A 114 25.82 -5.26 2.47
C ALA A 114 24.73 -4.61 1.59
N ASP A 115 24.67 -4.97 0.31
CA ASP A 115 23.62 -4.50 -0.59
C ASP A 115 22.23 -5.07 -0.23
N LEU A 116 22.16 -6.34 0.18
CA LEU A 116 20.92 -6.94 0.69
C LEU A 116 20.48 -6.32 2.01
N GLU A 117 21.41 -5.94 2.89
CA GLU A 117 21.08 -5.23 4.13
C GLU A 117 20.45 -3.88 3.84
N ALA A 118 21.00 -3.11 2.89
CA ALA A 118 20.41 -1.86 2.45
C ALA A 118 19.02 -2.06 1.84
N LEU A 119 18.86 -3.04 0.93
CA LEU A 119 17.55 -3.37 0.34
C LEU A 119 16.53 -3.81 1.40
N HIS A 120 16.97 -4.62 2.36
CA HIS A 120 16.13 -5.09 3.45
C HIS A 120 15.64 -3.92 4.30
N GLU A 121 16.51 -3.00 4.69
CA GLU A 121 16.13 -1.83 5.48
C GLU A 121 15.08 -0.97 4.75
N GLU A 122 15.27 -0.75 3.45
CA GLU A 122 14.31 -0.01 2.63
C GLU A 122 12.92 -0.65 2.62
N LEU A 123 12.88 -1.96 2.39
CA LEU A 123 11.63 -2.73 2.33
C LEU A 123 10.97 -2.87 3.70
N PHE A 124 11.77 -3.13 4.73
CA PHE A 124 11.30 -3.34 6.10
C PHE A 124 10.66 -2.08 6.68
N GLN A 125 11.25 -0.92 6.45
CA GLN A 125 10.65 0.35 6.88
C GLN A 125 9.34 0.65 6.14
N ALA A 126 9.28 0.38 4.83
CA ALA A 126 8.04 0.54 4.07
C ALA A 126 6.94 -0.41 4.56
N TRP A 127 7.29 -1.66 4.87
CA TRP A 127 6.39 -2.62 5.51
C TRP A 127 5.87 -2.09 6.86
N ARG A 128 6.76 -1.61 7.75
CA ARG A 128 6.35 -1.07 9.06
C ARG A 128 5.40 0.10 8.94
N ILE A 129 5.65 1.01 8.00
CA ILE A 129 4.78 2.15 7.74
C ILE A 129 3.42 1.67 7.24
N ALA A 130 3.39 0.79 6.23
CA ALA A 130 2.15 0.24 5.70
C ALA A 130 1.35 -0.48 6.80
N GLY A 131 1.99 -1.32 7.60
CA GLY A 131 1.35 -2.01 8.73
C GLY A 131 0.82 -1.07 9.82
N ALA A 132 1.51 0.03 10.09
CA ALA A 132 1.00 1.07 11.00
C ALA A 132 -0.26 1.74 10.43
N MET A 133 -0.27 2.07 9.13
CA MET A 133 -1.46 2.61 8.45
C MET A 133 -2.61 1.60 8.45
N THR A 134 -2.35 0.32 8.14
CA THR A 134 -3.33 -0.78 8.20
C THR A 134 -3.93 -0.91 9.59
N SER A 135 -3.09 -0.80 10.63
CA SER A 135 -3.55 -0.90 12.02
C SER A 135 -4.50 0.25 12.38
N LEU A 136 -4.11 1.49 12.04
CA LEU A 136 -4.93 2.69 12.29
C LEU A 136 -6.27 2.63 11.57
N VAL A 137 -6.28 2.26 10.28
CA VAL A 137 -7.53 2.17 9.50
C VAL A 137 -8.43 1.05 10.02
N SER A 138 -7.85 -0.09 10.43
CA SER A 138 -8.60 -1.23 10.97
C SER A 138 -9.19 -0.93 12.35
N GLU A 139 -8.52 -0.13 13.18
CA GLU A 139 -9.06 0.37 14.44
C GLU A 139 -10.22 1.33 14.18
N PHE A 140 -10.04 2.31 13.29
CA PHE A 140 -11.11 3.23 12.89
C PHE A 140 -12.36 2.49 12.36
N MET A 141 -12.18 1.53 11.45
CA MET A 141 -13.28 0.73 10.89
C MET A 141 -14.05 -0.03 11.98
N ARG A 142 -13.35 -0.56 13.00
CA ARG A 142 -14.00 -1.26 14.12
C ARG A 142 -14.82 -0.32 14.98
N GLU A 143 -14.31 0.87 15.25
CA GLU A 143 -15.05 1.89 15.99
C GLU A 143 -16.27 2.39 15.24
N ASP A 144 -16.15 2.66 13.93
CA ASP A 144 -17.27 3.15 13.11
C ASP A 144 -18.41 2.10 13.01
N ALA A 145 -18.04 0.83 12.83
CA ALA A 145 -18.99 -0.27 12.84
C ALA A 145 -19.73 -0.43 14.18
N ALA A 146 -19.06 -0.13 15.30
CA ALA A 146 -19.66 -0.17 16.63
C ALA A 146 -20.59 1.03 16.91
N ARG A 147 -20.32 2.20 16.29
CA ARG A 147 -21.14 3.42 16.44
C ARG A 147 -22.40 3.41 15.58
N THR A 148 -22.46 2.59 14.51
CA THR A 148 -23.60 2.56 13.59
C THR A 148 -24.68 1.53 14.00
N PRO A 149 -25.89 1.98 14.43
CA PRO A 149 -26.95 1.08 14.90
C PRO A 149 -27.49 0.17 13.78
N LEU A 150 -27.85 -1.07 14.13
CA LEU A 150 -28.34 -2.11 13.21
C LEU A 150 -29.53 -1.68 12.32
N HIS A 151 -30.37 -0.75 12.76
CA HIS A 151 -31.60 -0.39 12.04
C HIS A 151 -31.37 0.45 10.77
N ARG A 152 -30.20 1.08 10.60
CA ARG A 152 -29.88 1.91 9.41
C ARG A 152 -29.11 1.14 8.32
N ARG A 153 -28.95 -0.18 8.49
CA ARG A 153 -28.12 -1.04 7.61
C ARG A 153 -28.84 -1.53 6.35
N VAL A 154 -30.15 -1.28 6.20
CA VAL A 154 -30.97 -1.82 5.10
C VAL A 154 -31.33 -0.75 4.04
N ASP A 155 -31.19 0.55 4.35
CA ASP A 155 -31.74 1.62 3.49
C ASP A 155 -30.78 2.20 2.43
N ARG A 156 -29.58 1.64 2.23
CA ARG A 156 -28.62 2.14 1.21
C ARG A 156 -28.72 1.48 -0.17
N ASP A 157 -29.69 0.60 -0.39
CA ASP A 157 -29.95 -0.04 -1.70
C ASP A 157 -31.16 0.57 -2.44
N GLY A 158 -31.39 1.88 -2.28
CA GLY A 158 -32.31 2.65 -3.13
C GLY A 158 -31.56 3.30 -4.32
N PRO A 159 -32.12 3.32 -5.54
CA PRO A 159 -31.38 3.71 -6.76
C PRO A 159 -31.04 5.20 -6.90
N ASP A 160 -31.30 6.06 -5.90
CA ASP A 160 -31.20 7.53 -6.03
C ASP A 160 -30.13 8.18 -5.11
N GLY A 161 -29.04 7.49 -4.80
CA GLY A 161 -27.96 8.01 -3.95
C GLY A 161 -26.87 8.82 -4.68
N ALA A 162 -26.95 8.98 -6.00
CA ALA A 162 -26.04 9.80 -6.77
C ALA A 162 -26.64 11.19 -6.94
N THR A 163 -25.97 12.22 -6.42
CA THR A 163 -26.22 13.67 -6.57
C THR A 163 -26.72 14.34 -5.29
N GLN A 164 -25.84 14.54 -4.31
CA GLN A 164 -25.80 15.75 -3.47
C GLN A 164 -24.66 15.66 -2.44
N ALA A 165 -23.43 15.95 -2.87
CA ALA A 165 -22.38 16.50 -2.00
C ALA A 165 -21.14 16.80 -2.85
N LEU A 166 -21.19 17.83 -3.68
CA LEU A 166 -20.04 18.58 -4.20
C LEU A 166 -20.60 19.74 -5.01
N GLY A 167 -20.93 20.83 -4.32
CA GLY A 167 -21.57 22.00 -4.91
C GLY A 167 -21.59 23.18 -3.95
N ALA A 168 -20.44 23.52 -3.37
CA ALA A 168 -20.22 24.83 -2.78
C ALA A 168 -19.21 25.56 -3.68
N SER A 169 -19.72 26.08 -4.80
CA SER A 169 -19.00 27.07 -5.61
C SER A 169 -19.10 28.41 -4.90
N VAL A 170 -17.94 29.01 -4.71
CA VAL A 170 -17.71 30.33 -4.13
C VAL A 170 -18.41 31.40 -4.98
N ASP A 171 -19.31 32.15 -4.38
CA ASP A 171 -19.84 33.41 -4.93
C ASP A 171 -18.72 34.45 -4.91
N ASN A 172 -18.25 34.85 -6.09
CA ASN A 172 -17.35 35.98 -6.29
C ASN A 172 -18.15 37.12 -6.93
N SER A 173 -18.62 38.05 -6.11
CA SER A 173 -19.37 39.23 -6.55
C SER A 173 -18.41 40.30 -7.09
N LEU A 174 -18.19 40.31 -8.40
CA LEU A 174 -17.62 41.46 -9.12
C LEU A 174 -18.72 42.52 -9.31
N SER A 175 -18.66 43.60 -8.52
CA SER A 175 -19.36 44.84 -8.84
C SER A 175 -18.46 45.70 -9.72
N SER A 176 -18.79 45.75 -11.00
CA SER A 176 -18.39 46.83 -11.90
C SER A 176 -19.61 47.70 -12.12
N SER A 177 -19.49 48.99 -11.83
CA SER A 177 -20.44 50.01 -12.27
C SER A 177 -19.63 51.25 -12.57
N GLY A 178 -19.36 51.43 -13.86
CA GLY A 178 -18.97 52.72 -14.41
C GLY A 178 -20.22 53.52 -14.74
N SER A 179 -20.27 54.75 -14.25
CA SER A 179 -20.78 55.95 -14.93
C SER A 179 -20.23 57.15 -14.17
#